data_AF-A0A3C0EBG1-F1
#
_entry.id   AF-A0A3C0EBG1-F1
#
_cell.length_a   1.000
_cell.length_b   1.000
_cell.length_c   1.000
_cell.angle_alpha   90.00
_cell.angle_beta   90.00
_cell.angle_gamma   90.00
#
_symmetry.space_group_name_H-M   'P 1'
#
loop_
_entity.id
_entity.type
_entity.pdbx_description
1 polymer ?
#
loop_
_entity_poly.entity_id
_entity_poly.type
_entity_poly.pdbx_seq_one_letter_code
_entity_poly.pdbx_strand_id
1 'polypeptide(L)'
;PIIGSPIGGGKVIAFLIIVALGGLGGLAGYRWNWGIWWRCALIFWIIWILLYTTFGTNFFPGIRSGVWNSLGYWVVQQGEARGGQPWYYYFVGLSVYELLPAVFGIAGAIYFLKKGDVFGLVLAAWAALTFMAYTLASEKMPWLLVNVTLPFILLSGKYLGDLVERVRWRDILRRGQVLLLVLPSAVVVSAVFLVFKLVTSQGSFLGGQWMVVAVTALVALAAAYLIRTAPKPAGGALAGLGVAVLLLGFGTVAATRAAYTFDDSNKEILVYAQGSADLPVTFRKLEEKALPETPGSEPSVLVDYDMWYPFQWYVRKEQDNNTVRFNCFKAEGDEGWNSGCDPASDDTESRALLLTKAHKLSSTTSLMKFQRHGPFLDLLWFPETYRRPHENRQDEGFQWGLRGIPSGKQFGEDFRYFGQAATSKEKWAKILGYMLFRDLDTDWYKSEYYSYLPK
;
A
#
# COMPACT_ATOMS: atom_id res chain seq x y z
N PRO A 1 -19.15 -9.23 19.98
CA PRO A 1 -17.85 -9.74 19.47
C PRO A 1 -16.98 -8.57 18.97
N ILE A 2 -15.73 -8.43 19.44
CA ILE A 2 -14.83 -7.41 18.89
C ILE A 2 -14.48 -7.84 17.46
N ILE A 3 -14.99 -7.10 16.47
CA ILE A 3 -14.72 -7.31 15.05
C ILE A 3 -13.20 -7.31 14.84
N GLY A 4 -12.68 -8.37 14.21
CA GLY A 4 -11.23 -8.51 13.97
C GLY A 4 -10.40 -9.04 15.14
N SER A 5 -10.99 -9.41 16.28
CA SER A 5 -10.23 -10.13 17.31
C SER A 5 -10.05 -11.60 16.92
N PRO A 6 -8.83 -12.16 16.90
CA PRO A 6 -8.63 -13.57 16.57
C PRO A 6 -9.39 -14.45 17.58
N ILE A 7 -10.30 -15.31 17.10
CA ILE A 7 -11.03 -16.25 17.96
C ILE A 7 -10.30 -17.60 17.89
N GLY A 8 -10.11 -18.27 19.02
CA GLY A 8 -9.49 -19.61 19.07
C GLY A 8 -7.99 -19.64 18.78
N GLY A 9 -7.56 -20.56 17.90
CA GLY A 9 -6.17 -20.98 17.71
C GLY A 9 -5.17 -19.90 17.28
N GLY A 10 -5.61 -18.86 16.55
CA GLY A 10 -4.73 -17.78 16.10
C GLY A 10 -4.04 -17.01 17.24
N LYS A 11 -4.72 -16.86 18.39
CA LYS A 11 -4.14 -16.23 19.59
C LYS A 11 -3.02 -17.07 20.19
N VAL A 12 -3.20 -18.39 20.24
CA VAL A 12 -2.21 -19.32 20.80
C VAL A 12 -0.97 -19.35 19.94
N ILE A 13 -1.13 -19.45 18.61
CA ILE A 13 -0.02 -19.44 17.67
C ILE A 13 0.76 -18.12 17.78
N ALA A 14 0.07 -16.98 17.77
CA ALA A 14 0.71 -15.67 17.92
C ALA A 14 1.50 -15.57 19.24
N PHE A 15 0.90 -15.99 20.36
CA PHE A 15 1.57 -16.00 21.66
C PHE A 15 2.84 -16.85 21.64
N LEU A 16 2.77 -18.07 21.11
CA LEU A 16 3.93 -18.97 21.02
C LEU A 16 5.04 -18.38 20.14
N ILE A 17 4.70 -17.78 19.00
CA ILE A 17 5.66 -17.10 18.12
C ILE A 17 6.35 -15.96 18.87
N ILE A 18 5.59 -15.12 19.57
CA ILE A 18 6.13 -13.96 20.30
C ILE A 18 7.06 -14.40 21.42
N VAL A 19 6.64 -15.39 22.22
CA VAL A 19 7.47 -15.90 23.32
C VAL A 19 8.74 -16.56 22.79
N ALA A 20 8.63 -17.35 21.72
CA ALA A 20 9.79 -18.01 21.10
C ALA A 20 10.77 -16.99 20.51
N LEU A 21 10.31 -16.08 19.64
CA LEU A 21 11.17 -15.08 19.00
C LEU A 21 11.70 -14.05 19.99
N GLY A 22 10.88 -13.62 20.94
CA GLY A 22 11.30 -12.73 22.02
C GLY A 22 12.33 -13.37 22.94
N GLY A 23 12.14 -14.64 23.29
CA GLY A 23 13.09 -15.43 24.07
C GLY A 23 14.41 -15.65 23.34
N LEU A 24 14.37 -16.02 22.06
CA LEU A 24 15.56 -16.15 21.21
C LEU A 24 16.30 -14.82 21.07
N GLY A 25 15.57 -13.72 20.85
CA GLY A 25 16.14 -12.37 20.77
C GLY A 25 16.80 -11.94 22.09
N GLY A 26 16.17 -12.23 23.22
CA GLY A 26 16.72 -11.99 24.55
C GLY A 26 17.98 -12.82 24.82
N LEU A 27 17.97 -14.10 24.47
CA LEU A 27 19.13 -14.99 24.62
C LEU A 27 20.30 -14.54 23.74
N ALA A 28 20.03 -14.18 22.49
CA ALA A 28 21.03 -13.66 21.56
C ALA A 28 21.63 -12.34 22.10
N GLY A 29 20.78 -11.44 22.60
CA GLY A 29 21.20 -10.18 23.21
C GLY A 29 22.07 -10.35 24.45
N TYR A 30 21.65 -11.24 25.36
CA TYR A 30 22.39 -11.60 26.56
C TYR A 30 23.76 -12.18 26.23
N ARG A 31 23.85 -13.07 25.23
CA ARG A 31 25.11 -13.69 24.79
C ARG A 31 26.03 -12.75 24.02
N TRP A 32 25.48 -11.73 23.36
CA TRP A 32 26.27 -10.79 22.56
C TRP A 32 26.91 -9.70 23.41
N ASN A 33 26.10 -8.81 23.98
CA ASN A 33 26.58 -7.71 24.81
C ASN A 33 25.43 -7.18 25.66
N TRP A 34 25.22 -7.81 26.83
CA TRP A 34 24.14 -7.48 27.73
C TRP A 34 24.09 -5.97 28.05
N GLY A 35 25.23 -5.37 28.38
CA GLY A 35 25.32 -3.97 28.81
C GLY A 35 24.77 -2.96 27.80
N ILE A 36 24.90 -3.24 26.51
CA ILE A 36 24.29 -2.44 25.43
C ILE A 36 22.87 -2.91 25.15
N TRP A 37 22.66 -4.22 25.04
CA TRP A 37 21.41 -4.80 24.60
C TRP A 37 20.23 -4.41 25.49
N TRP A 38 20.36 -4.50 26.82
CA TRP A 38 19.24 -4.18 27.71
C TRP A 38 18.88 -2.70 27.66
N ARG A 39 19.85 -1.80 27.43
CA ARG A 39 19.60 -0.36 27.28
C ARG A 39 18.85 -0.08 25.98
N CYS A 40 19.27 -0.69 24.88
CA CYS A 40 18.56 -0.58 23.60
C CYS A 40 17.14 -1.15 23.69
N ALA A 41 16.98 -2.31 24.34
CA ALA A 41 15.68 -2.92 24.58
C ALA A 41 14.79 -2.02 25.45
N LEU A 42 15.32 -1.42 26.51
CA LEU A 42 14.59 -0.49 27.37
C LEU A 42 14.12 0.73 26.58
N ILE A 43 15.00 1.36 25.79
CA ILE A 43 14.63 2.51 24.95
C ILE A 43 13.53 2.12 23.97
N PHE A 44 13.69 0.98 23.28
CA PHE A 44 12.68 0.47 22.34
C PHE A 44 11.32 0.27 23.02
N TRP A 45 11.29 -0.45 24.15
CA TRP A 45 10.04 -0.75 24.84
C TRP A 45 9.38 0.49 25.45
N ILE A 46 10.15 1.47 25.93
CA ILE A 46 9.59 2.75 26.39
C ILE A 46 8.87 3.46 25.23
N ILE A 47 9.55 3.62 24.10
CA ILE A 47 8.95 4.28 22.92
C ILE A 47 7.73 3.49 22.45
N TRP A 48 7.86 2.17 22.34
CA TRP A 48 6.79 1.29 21.88
C TRP A 48 5.56 1.36 22.80
N ILE A 49 5.74 1.26 24.12
CA ILE A 49 4.64 1.30 25.10
C ILE A 49 3.96 2.67 25.04
N LEU A 50 4.71 3.78 25.02
CA LEU A 50 4.13 5.11 24.94
C LEU A 50 3.26 5.29 23.70
N LEU A 51 3.73 4.84 22.53
CA LEU A 51 2.98 4.98 21.28
C LEU A 51 1.75 4.05 21.23
N TYR A 52 1.90 2.77 21.58
CA TYR A 52 0.79 1.81 21.52
C TYR A 52 -0.30 2.04 22.57
N THR A 53 0.04 2.69 23.70
CA THR A 53 -0.93 2.99 24.77
C THR A 53 -1.57 4.37 24.63
N THR A 54 -1.36 5.06 23.51
CA THR A 54 -1.81 6.46 23.32
C THR A 54 -1.34 7.33 24.49
N PHE A 55 -0.04 7.29 24.78
CA PHE A 55 0.62 7.96 25.90
C PHE A 55 -0.03 7.65 27.26
N GLY A 56 -0.41 6.38 27.48
CA GLY A 56 -0.96 5.87 28.74
C GLY A 56 -2.48 5.96 28.87
N THR A 57 -3.20 6.64 27.97
CA THR A 57 -4.67 6.74 28.02
C THR A 57 -5.38 5.41 27.68
N ASN A 58 -4.70 4.50 26.99
CA ASN A 58 -5.21 3.19 26.59
C ASN A 58 -4.21 2.07 26.93
N PHE A 59 -3.80 1.98 28.21
CA PHE A 59 -2.66 1.16 28.64
C PHE A 59 -2.78 -0.34 28.32
N PHE A 60 -3.68 -1.06 29.00
CA PHE A 60 -3.80 -2.51 28.81
C PHE A 60 -4.31 -2.91 27.42
N PRO A 61 -5.34 -2.27 26.85
CA PRO A 61 -5.82 -2.63 25.51
C PRO A 61 -4.81 -2.28 24.41
N GLY A 62 -4.04 -1.20 24.56
CA GLY A 62 -2.98 -0.80 23.62
C GLY A 62 -1.81 -1.78 23.59
N ILE A 63 -1.31 -2.23 24.76
CA ILE A 63 -0.26 -3.27 24.81
C ILE A 63 -0.77 -4.56 24.17
N ARG A 64 -1.99 -4.98 24.53
CA ARG A 64 -2.61 -6.19 23.99
C ARG A 64 -2.83 -6.12 22.47
N SER A 65 -3.23 -4.96 21.94
CA SER A 65 -3.43 -4.78 20.51
C SER A 65 -2.12 -4.92 19.74
N GLY A 66 -1.05 -4.31 20.25
CA GLY A 66 0.26 -4.31 19.62
C GLY A 66 1.04 -5.61 19.71
N VAL A 67 1.00 -6.31 20.85
CA VAL A 67 1.82 -7.52 21.04
C VAL A 67 1.21 -8.72 20.30
N TRP A 68 -0.01 -9.14 20.64
CA TRP A 68 -0.55 -10.43 20.17
C TRP A 68 -1.83 -10.35 19.33
N ASN A 69 -2.67 -9.32 19.46
CA ASN A 69 -3.89 -9.25 18.66
C ASN A 69 -3.60 -8.94 17.18
N SER A 70 -2.67 -8.03 16.88
CA SER A 70 -2.25 -7.68 15.52
C SER A 70 -1.71 -8.88 14.76
N LEU A 71 -0.76 -9.61 15.37
CA LEU A 71 -0.19 -10.84 14.82
C LEU A 71 -1.24 -11.95 14.71
N GLY A 72 -2.04 -12.16 15.75
CA GLY A 72 -3.08 -13.19 15.74
C GLY A 72 -4.14 -12.93 14.67
N TYR A 73 -4.51 -11.67 14.45
CA TYR A 73 -5.38 -11.28 13.34
C TYR A 73 -4.74 -11.61 12.00
N TRP A 74 -3.49 -11.19 11.79
CA TRP A 74 -2.75 -11.46 10.55
C TRP A 74 -2.60 -12.95 10.24
N VAL A 75 -2.37 -13.79 11.26
CA VAL A 75 -2.29 -15.26 11.13
C VAL A 75 -3.60 -15.85 10.66
N VAL A 76 -4.75 -15.42 11.21
CA VAL A 76 -6.07 -15.91 10.79
C VAL A 76 -6.39 -15.49 9.34
N GLN A 77 -5.98 -14.29 8.94
CA GLN A 77 -6.19 -13.80 7.58
C GLN A 77 -5.43 -14.59 6.50
N GLN A 78 -4.42 -15.37 6.89
CA GLN A 78 -3.73 -16.24 5.93
C GLN A 78 -4.66 -17.32 5.34
N GLY A 79 -5.66 -17.77 6.10
CA GLY A 79 -6.65 -18.73 5.60
C GLY A 79 -7.52 -18.13 4.49
N GLU A 80 -7.94 -16.88 4.65
CA GLU A 80 -8.83 -16.19 3.71
C GLU A 80 -8.11 -15.71 2.43
N ALA A 81 -6.79 -15.54 2.49
CA ALA A 81 -6.01 -14.94 1.41
C ALA A 81 -6.63 -13.60 0.96
N ARG A 82 -6.88 -12.72 1.94
CA ARG A 82 -7.63 -11.47 1.74
C ARG A 82 -7.08 -10.68 0.56
N GLY A 83 -7.98 -10.27 -0.34
CA GLY A 83 -7.65 -9.56 -1.58
C GLY A 83 -7.11 -10.44 -2.71
N GLY A 84 -6.70 -11.69 -2.46
CA GLY A 84 -6.29 -12.65 -3.50
C GLY A 84 -5.17 -12.13 -4.42
N GLN A 85 -4.25 -11.31 -3.88
CA GLN A 85 -3.26 -10.60 -4.69
C GLN A 85 -2.19 -11.52 -5.28
N PRO A 86 -1.65 -11.21 -6.47
CA PRO A 86 -0.62 -12.01 -7.10
C PRO A 86 0.69 -12.01 -6.32
N TRP A 87 1.54 -13.02 -6.55
CA TRP A 87 2.85 -13.13 -5.90
C TRP A 87 3.76 -11.93 -6.17
N TYR A 88 3.62 -11.27 -7.31
CA TYR A 88 4.40 -10.09 -7.69
C TYR A 88 3.82 -8.77 -7.16
N TYR A 89 2.82 -8.81 -6.26
CA TYR A 89 2.17 -7.63 -5.71
C TYR A 89 3.16 -6.63 -5.05
N TYR A 90 4.01 -7.11 -4.14
CA TYR A 90 5.01 -6.23 -3.50
C TYR A 90 6.12 -5.80 -4.44
N PHE A 91 6.38 -6.56 -5.53
CA PHE A 91 7.29 -6.11 -6.58
C PHE A 91 6.72 -4.87 -7.28
N VAL A 92 5.43 -4.88 -7.62
CA VAL A 92 4.73 -3.71 -8.18
C VAL A 92 4.77 -2.55 -7.19
N GLY A 93 4.40 -2.78 -5.92
CA GLY A 93 4.43 -1.76 -4.87
C GLY A 93 5.81 -1.09 -4.73
N LEU A 94 6.88 -1.88 -4.62
CA LEU A 94 8.25 -1.36 -4.54
C LEU A 94 8.65 -0.57 -5.79
N SER A 95 8.28 -1.05 -6.98
CA SER A 95 8.64 -0.40 -8.24
C SER A 95 7.95 0.94 -8.48
N VAL A 96 6.79 1.17 -7.86
CA VAL A 96 5.99 2.40 -8.02
C VAL A 96 6.30 3.40 -6.92
N TYR A 97 6.37 2.94 -5.67
CA TYR A 97 6.43 3.83 -4.50
C TYR A 97 7.82 3.94 -3.89
N GLU A 98 8.65 2.91 -4.03
CA GLU A 98 9.88 2.76 -3.24
C GLU A 98 11.10 2.47 -4.14
N LEU A 99 11.21 3.20 -5.26
CA LEU A 99 12.28 3.02 -6.24
C LEU A 99 13.68 3.19 -5.66
N LEU A 100 13.90 4.19 -4.79
CA LEU A 100 15.21 4.38 -4.17
C LEU A 100 15.59 3.19 -3.28
N PRO A 101 14.77 2.78 -2.28
CA PRO A 101 15.06 1.60 -1.49
C PRO A 101 15.21 0.32 -2.33
N ALA A 102 14.38 0.14 -3.36
CA ALA A 102 14.47 -1.04 -4.22
C ALA A 102 15.80 -1.09 -4.99
N VAL A 103 16.14 -0.02 -5.71
CA VAL A 103 17.35 0.04 -6.54
C VAL A 103 18.62 -0.02 -5.68
N PHE A 104 18.72 0.82 -4.66
CA PHE A 104 19.92 0.88 -3.82
C PHE A 104 20.00 -0.25 -2.79
N GLY A 105 18.88 -0.85 -2.41
CA GLY A 105 18.86 -2.04 -1.56
C GLY A 105 19.38 -3.26 -2.31
N ILE A 106 18.95 -3.47 -3.56
CA ILE A 106 19.50 -4.55 -4.41
C ILE A 106 20.99 -4.32 -4.68
N ALA A 107 21.38 -3.09 -5.05
CA ALA A 107 22.79 -2.75 -5.26
C ALA A 107 23.62 -2.95 -3.98
N GLY A 108 23.09 -2.55 -2.82
CA GLY A 108 23.68 -2.73 -1.51
C GLY A 108 23.84 -4.20 -1.14
N ALA A 109 22.84 -5.03 -1.38
CA ALA A 109 22.92 -6.48 -1.16
C ALA A 109 24.07 -7.10 -1.97
N ILE A 110 24.14 -6.82 -3.28
CA ILE A 110 25.20 -7.32 -4.16
C ILE A 110 26.57 -6.82 -3.69
N TYR A 111 26.66 -5.55 -3.29
CA TYR A 111 27.90 -4.94 -2.80
C TYR A 111 28.40 -5.59 -1.50
N PHE A 112 27.52 -5.78 -0.50
CA PHE A 112 27.93 -6.37 0.78
C PHE A 112 28.17 -7.88 0.71
N LEU A 113 27.49 -8.59 -0.19
CA LEU A 113 27.83 -9.98 -0.55
C LEU A 113 29.26 -10.10 -1.07
N LYS A 114 29.70 -9.16 -1.91
CA LYS A 114 31.08 -9.14 -2.44
C LYS A 114 32.11 -8.65 -1.43
N LYS A 115 31.76 -7.67 -0.59
CA LYS A 115 32.66 -7.08 0.42
C LYS A 115 32.86 -7.98 1.64
N GLY A 116 31.90 -8.86 1.96
CA GLY A 116 31.93 -9.69 3.16
C GLY A 116 31.66 -8.91 4.45
N ASP A 117 30.95 -7.79 4.35
CA ASP A 117 30.64 -6.95 5.51
C ASP A 117 29.48 -7.54 6.32
N VAL A 118 29.76 -7.97 7.56
CA VAL A 118 28.80 -8.67 8.41
C VAL A 118 27.50 -7.90 8.61
N PHE A 119 27.57 -6.60 8.93
CA PHE A 119 26.37 -5.80 9.16
C PHE A 119 25.56 -5.64 7.86
N GLY A 120 26.24 -5.46 6.74
CA GLY A 120 25.60 -5.38 5.43
C GLY A 120 24.94 -6.68 5.00
N LEU A 121 25.56 -7.81 5.31
CA LEU A 121 25.01 -9.15 5.09
C LEU A 121 23.77 -9.40 5.94
N VAL A 122 23.76 -8.96 7.21
CA VAL A 122 22.58 -9.06 8.08
C VAL A 122 21.41 -8.23 7.51
N LEU A 123 21.67 -6.99 7.06
CA LEU A 123 20.63 -6.17 6.43
C LEU A 123 20.14 -6.78 5.11
N ALA A 124 21.03 -7.32 4.29
CA ALA A 124 20.67 -8.00 3.04
C ALA A 124 19.84 -9.25 3.29
N ALA A 125 20.21 -10.06 4.29
CA ALA A 125 19.44 -11.22 4.72
C ALA A 125 18.07 -10.80 5.26
N TRP A 126 18.00 -9.76 6.08
CA TRP A 126 16.72 -9.25 6.60
C TRP A 126 15.81 -8.75 5.48
N ALA A 127 16.33 -7.99 4.52
CA ALA A 127 15.58 -7.54 3.35
C ALA A 127 15.07 -8.71 2.50
N ALA A 128 15.94 -9.67 2.18
CA ALA A 128 15.58 -10.83 1.36
C ALA A 128 14.56 -11.74 2.05
N LEU A 129 14.76 -12.06 3.34
CA LEU A 129 13.86 -12.91 4.11
C LEU A 129 12.50 -12.26 4.30
N THR A 130 12.45 -10.95 4.57
CA THR A 130 11.18 -10.23 4.75
C THR A 130 10.42 -10.13 3.43
N PHE A 131 11.10 -9.77 2.34
CA PHE A 131 10.51 -9.74 1.00
C PHE A 131 9.94 -11.11 0.62
N MET A 132 10.69 -12.19 0.86
CA MET A 132 10.24 -13.55 0.62
C MET A 132 9.04 -13.92 1.50
N ALA A 133 9.10 -13.66 2.80
CA ALA A 133 8.02 -13.99 3.73
C ALA A 133 6.69 -13.33 3.35
N TYR A 134 6.70 -12.03 3.03
CA TYR A 134 5.48 -11.33 2.60
C TYR A 134 5.02 -11.72 1.20
N THR A 135 5.94 -12.03 0.28
CA THR A 135 5.61 -12.55 -1.06
C THR A 135 4.91 -13.92 -0.98
N LEU A 136 5.38 -14.78 -0.08
CA LEU A 136 4.83 -16.13 0.13
C LEU A 136 3.58 -16.14 1.02
N ALA A 137 3.40 -15.13 1.88
CA ALA A 137 2.19 -14.96 2.67
C ALA A 137 0.97 -14.85 1.75
N SER A 138 -0.15 -15.44 2.16
CA SER A 138 -1.38 -15.44 1.35
C SER A 138 -2.13 -14.12 1.46
N GLU A 139 -2.18 -13.50 2.65
CA GLU A 139 -2.71 -12.16 2.79
C GLU A 139 -1.66 -11.13 2.36
N LYS A 140 -2.06 -10.28 1.40
CA LYS A 140 -1.20 -9.30 0.76
C LYS A 140 -1.97 -8.01 0.59
N MET A 141 -1.43 -6.93 1.16
CA MET A 141 -2.14 -5.66 1.28
C MET A 141 -1.17 -4.48 1.26
N PRO A 142 -1.59 -3.27 0.83
CA PRO A 142 -0.66 -2.14 0.69
C PRO A 142 0.01 -1.76 2.01
N TRP A 143 -0.71 -1.84 3.14
CA TRP A 143 -0.16 -1.50 4.46
C TRP A 143 0.96 -2.43 4.92
N LEU A 144 1.08 -3.62 4.35
CA LEU A 144 2.18 -4.55 4.66
C LEU A 144 3.47 -4.21 3.91
N LEU A 145 3.38 -3.39 2.85
CA LEU A 145 4.54 -2.94 2.08
C LEU A 145 5.59 -2.28 2.98
N VAL A 146 5.17 -1.58 4.05
CA VAL A 146 6.09 -0.94 5.01
C VAL A 146 7.08 -1.93 5.63
N ASN A 147 6.64 -3.15 5.93
CA ASN A 147 7.49 -4.19 6.52
C ASN A 147 8.52 -4.70 5.51
N VAL A 148 8.15 -4.73 4.23
CA VAL A 148 9.05 -5.08 3.12
C VAL A 148 10.04 -3.94 2.88
N THR A 149 9.59 -2.69 2.84
CA THR A 149 10.39 -1.52 2.48
C THR A 149 11.42 -1.14 3.54
N LEU A 150 11.08 -1.25 4.83
CA LEU A 150 11.96 -0.85 5.94
C LEU A 150 13.38 -1.45 5.88
N PRO A 151 13.57 -2.77 5.73
CA PRO A 151 14.91 -3.33 5.61
C PRO A 151 15.64 -2.88 4.35
N PHE A 152 14.93 -2.65 3.24
CA PHE A 152 15.52 -2.07 2.02
C PHE A 152 15.98 -0.63 2.24
N ILE A 153 15.25 0.19 3.00
CA ILE A 153 15.66 1.56 3.37
C ILE A 153 16.96 1.52 4.15
N LEU A 154 17.07 0.67 5.17
CA LEU A 154 18.27 0.56 6.01
C LEU A 154 19.47 0.04 5.20
N LEU A 155 19.26 -0.97 4.38
CA LEU A 155 20.28 -1.50 3.48
C LEU A 155 20.78 -0.45 2.48
N SER A 156 19.85 0.30 1.88
CA SER A 156 20.16 1.41 0.97
C SER A 156 20.92 2.51 1.69
N GLY A 157 20.46 2.93 2.88
CA GLY A 157 21.11 3.97 3.68
C GLY A 157 22.54 3.60 4.04
N LYS A 158 22.78 2.35 4.44
CA LYS A 158 24.13 1.86 4.71
C LYS A 158 25.00 1.86 3.45
N TYR A 159 24.49 1.34 2.33
CA TYR A 159 25.23 1.31 1.07
C TYR A 159 25.57 2.72 0.57
N LEU A 160 24.61 3.64 0.60
CA LEU A 160 24.81 5.04 0.24
C LEU A 160 25.79 5.72 1.20
N GLY A 161 25.76 5.40 2.49
CA GLY A 161 26.76 5.85 3.47
C GLY A 161 28.18 5.44 3.09
N ASP A 162 28.39 4.16 2.77
CA ASP A 162 29.67 3.64 2.25
C ASP A 162 30.11 4.41 0.97
N LEU A 163 29.17 4.78 0.09
CA LEU A 163 29.47 5.60 -1.09
C LEU A 163 29.89 7.02 -0.73
N VAL A 164 29.22 7.67 0.23
CA VAL A 164 29.58 9.01 0.70
C VAL A 164 30.97 9.03 1.32
N GLU A 165 31.32 8.03 2.13
CA GLU A 165 32.63 7.94 2.79
C GLU A 165 33.79 7.73 1.80
N ARG A 166 33.51 7.11 0.65
CA ARG A 166 34.49 6.92 -0.44
C ARG A 166 34.85 8.21 -1.18
N VAL A 167 34.04 9.25 -1.03
CA VAL A 167 34.11 10.49 -1.81
C VAL A 167 34.92 11.54 -1.05
N ARG A 168 36.11 11.87 -1.56
CA ARG A 168 36.93 12.97 -1.02
C ARG A 168 36.42 14.32 -1.53
N TRP A 169 35.42 14.88 -0.85
CA TRP A 169 34.70 16.10 -1.26
C TRP A 169 35.60 17.29 -1.63
N ARG A 170 36.71 17.49 -0.91
CA ARG A 170 37.68 18.56 -1.19
C ARG A 170 38.35 18.42 -2.56
N ASP A 171 38.71 17.20 -2.96
CA ASP A 171 39.38 16.93 -4.23
C ASP A 171 38.41 17.11 -5.41
N ILE A 172 37.15 16.75 -5.19
CA ILE A 172 36.08 16.85 -6.20
C ILE A 172 35.73 18.30 -6.50
N LEU A 173 35.60 19.12 -5.46
CA LEU A 173 35.34 20.56 -5.60
C LEU A 173 36.50 21.24 -6.35
N ARG A 174 37.75 20.93 -6.00
CA ARG A 174 38.93 21.50 -6.67
C ARG A 174 39.05 21.11 -8.15
N ARG A 175 38.62 19.91 -8.50
CA ARG A 175 38.70 19.37 -9.88
C ARG A 175 37.44 19.62 -10.71
N GLY A 176 36.42 20.29 -10.15
CA GLY A 176 35.14 20.54 -10.85
C GLY A 176 34.33 19.27 -11.15
N GLN A 177 34.60 18.15 -10.47
CA GLN A 177 33.95 16.86 -10.74
C GLN A 177 32.54 16.74 -10.14
N VAL A 178 32.03 17.82 -9.54
CA VAL A 178 30.66 17.92 -9.00
C VAL A 178 29.60 17.64 -10.08
N LEU A 179 29.93 17.89 -11.35
CA LEU A 179 29.07 17.58 -12.50
C LEU A 179 28.64 16.10 -12.55
N LEU A 180 29.42 15.18 -11.96
CA LEU A 180 29.07 13.76 -11.85
C LEU A 180 27.84 13.47 -10.97
N LEU A 181 27.42 14.42 -10.11
CA LEU A 181 26.15 14.31 -9.38
C LEU A 181 24.94 14.60 -10.28
N VAL A 182 25.15 15.30 -11.39
CA VAL A 182 24.06 15.82 -12.25
C VAL A 182 23.99 15.08 -13.57
N LEU A 183 25.11 14.86 -14.27
CA LEU A 183 25.08 14.28 -15.61
C LEU A 183 24.43 12.89 -15.67
N PRO A 184 24.76 11.92 -14.77
CA PRO A 184 24.11 10.61 -14.79
C PRO A 184 22.60 10.71 -14.53
N SER A 185 22.20 11.57 -13.59
CA SER A 185 20.79 11.84 -13.30
C SER A 185 20.07 12.46 -14.50
N ALA A 186 20.70 13.40 -15.20
CA ALA A 186 20.17 14.00 -16.42
C ALA A 186 19.99 12.94 -17.53
N VAL A 187 20.96 12.04 -17.69
CA VAL A 187 20.85 10.91 -18.63
C VAL A 187 19.68 10.01 -18.27
N VAL A 188 19.47 9.68 -16.99
CA VAL A 188 18.33 8.89 -16.54
C VAL A 188 17.01 9.59 -16.86
N VAL A 189 16.88 10.88 -16.53
CA VAL A 189 15.67 11.66 -16.82
C VAL A 189 15.40 11.73 -18.33
N SER A 190 16.42 12.03 -19.14
CA SER A 190 16.30 12.06 -20.59
C SER A 190 15.95 10.69 -21.17
N ALA A 191 16.52 9.60 -20.64
CA ALA A 191 16.18 8.25 -21.06
C ALA A 191 14.71 7.91 -20.75
N VAL A 192 14.22 8.21 -19.54
CA VAL A 192 12.80 8.02 -19.18
C VAL A 192 11.89 8.83 -20.09
N PHE A 193 12.24 10.09 -20.38
CA PHE A 193 11.50 10.94 -21.32
C PHE A 193 11.46 10.36 -22.74
N LEU A 194 12.61 9.88 -23.25
CA LEU A 194 12.70 9.28 -24.58
C LEU A 194 11.88 7.98 -24.66
N VAL A 195 11.93 7.13 -23.64
CA VAL A 195 11.10 5.93 -23.55
C VAL A 195 9.63 6.31 -23.51
N PHE A 196 9.24 7.28 -22.67
CA PHE A 196 7.87 7.79 -22.60
C PHE A 196 7.36 8.25 -23.97
N LYS A 197 8.17 9.02 -24.71
CA LYS A 197 7.82 9.45 -26.07
C LYS A 197 7.78 8.30 -27.07
N LEU A 198 8.65 7.30 -26.94
CA LEU A 198 8.67 6.11 -27.81
C LEU A 198 7.39 5.29 -27.68
N VAL A 199 6.84 5.19 -26.48
CA VAL A 199 5.66 4.34 -26.19
C VAL A 199 4.34 5.08 -26.38
N THR A 200 4.33 6.41 -26.26
CA THR A 200 3.13 7.25 -26.46
C THR A 200 2.96 7.78 -27.88
N SER A 201 4.03 7.85 -28.68
CA SER A 201 3.96 8.33 -30.06
C SER A 201 3.47 7.25 -31.02
N GLN A 202 2.48 7.61 -31.86
CA GLN A 202 1.97 6.78 -32.96
C GLN A 202 2.94 6.75 -34.18
N GLY A 203 3.89 7.69 -34.27
CA GLY A 203 4.82 7.84 -35.39
C GLY A 203 6.30 7.79 -34.99
N SER A 204 7.19 7.86 -35.99
CA SER A 204 8.64 7.96 -35.79
C SER A 204 9.03 9.24 -35.04
N PHE A 205 10.20 9.22 -34.43
CA PHE A 205 10.73 10.41 -33.76
C PHE A 205 10.88 11.59 -34.72
N LEU A 206 10.42 12.75 -34.27
CA LEU A 206 10.62 14.04 -34.95
C LEU A 206 12.07 14.50 -34.79
N GLY A 207 12.52 15.45 -35.63
CA GLY A 207 13.90 15.97 -35.60
C GLY A 207 14.36 16.45 -34.22
N GLY A 208 13.48 17.12 -33.46
CA GLY A 208 13.78 17.54 -32.09
C GLY A 208 14.02 16.37 -31.12
N GLN A 209 13.30 15.25 -31.27
CA GLN A 209 13.51 14.06 -30.43
C GLN A 209 14.83 13.36 -30.77
N TRP A 210 15.20 13.29 -32.05
CA TRP A 210 16.51 12.80 -32.46
C TRP A 210 17.66 13.67 -31.94
N MET A 211 17.46 14.99 -31.86
CA MET A 211 18.41 15.89 -31.19
C MET A 211 18.53 15.56 -29.69
N VAL A 212 17.41 15.30 -29.00
CA VAL A 212 17.46 14.86 -27.58
C VAL A 212 18.21 13.52 -27.45
N VAL A 213 18.01 12.56 -28.36
CA VAL A 213 18.77 11.30 -28.37
C VAL A 213 20.28 11.57 -28.54
N ALA A 214 20.66 12.39 -29.52
CA ALA A 214 22.06 12.73 -29.78
C ALA A 214 22.71 13.43 -28.58
N VAL A 215 22.03 14.42 -27.99
CA VAL A 215 22.50 15.12 -26.78
C VAL A 215 22.60 14.16 -25.60
N THR A 216 21.61 13.29 -25.39
CA THR A 216 21.63 12.31 -24.31
C THR A 216 22.81 11.35 -24.47
N ALA A 217 23.09 10.89 -25.69
CA ALA A 217 24.24 10.04 -25.98
C ALA A 217 25.56 10.76 -25.71
N LEU A 218 25.71 12.02 -26.13
CA LEU A 218 26.89 12.84 -25.84
C LEU A 218 27.09 13.06 -24.33
N VAL A 219 26.02 13.36 -23.59
CA VAL A 219 26.07 13.52 -22.13
C VAL A 219 26.41 12.19 -21.45
N ALA A 220 25.88 11.07 -21.92
CA ALA A 220 26.22 9.74 -21.41
C ALA A 220 27.69 9.39 -21.64
N LEU A 221 28.24 9.70 -22.82
CA LEU A 221 29.66 9.52 -23.12
C LEU A 221 30.54 10.43 -22.25
N ALA A 222 30.14 11.70 -22.08
CA ALA A 222 30.85 12.64 -21.20
C ALA A 222 30.81 12.16 -19.74
N ALA A 223 29.66 11.70 -19.24
CA ALA A 223 29.53 11.13 -17.91
C ALA A 223 30.41 9.89 -17.75
N ALA A 224 30.40 8.96 -18.71
CA ALA A 224 31.24 7.76 -18.68
C ALA A 224 32.74 8.11 -18.68
N TYR A 225 33.15 9.08 -19.49
CA TYR A 225 34.52 9.59 -19.52
C TYR A 225 34.93 10.22 -18.19
N LEU A 226 34.08 11.08 -17.61
CA LEU A 226 34.34 11.71 -16.30
C LEU A 226 34.36 10.69 -15.16
N ILE A 227 33.49 9.67 -15.17
CA ILE A 227 33.50 8.58 -14.20
C ILE A 227 34.82 7.80 -14.27
N ARG A 228 35.32 7.55 -15.49
CA ARG A 228 36.55 6.77 -15.71
C ARG A 228 37.82 7.54 -15.38
N THR A 229 37.82 8.85 -15.57
CA THR A 229 38.96 9.75 -15.28
C THR A 229 38.96 10.26 -13.84
N ALA A 230 37.84 10.14 -13.12
CA ALA A 230 37.78 10.48 -11.70
C ALA A 230 38.71 9.59 -10.87
N PRO A 231 39.32 10.14 -9.79
CA PRO A 231 40.13 9.35 -8.87
C PRO A 231 39.32 8.16 -8.34
N LYS A 232 39.81 6.94 -8.52
CA LYS A 232 39.16 5.76 -7.91
C LYS A 232 39.24 5.90 -6.38
N PRO A 233 38.16 5.66 -5.62
CA PRO A 233 36.86 5.08 -6.02
C PRO A 233 35.72 6.09 -6.30
N ALA A 234 35.99 7.39 -6.40
CA ALA A 234 34.99 8.45 -6.30
C ALA A 234 34.03 8.58 -7.50
N GLY A 235 34.47 8.28 -8.73
CA GLY A 235 33.67 8.51 -9.94
C GLY A 235 32.32 7.81 -9.94
N GLY A 236 32.32 6.49 -9.70
CA GLY A 236 31.10 5.69 -9.63
C GLY A 236 30.25 6.00 -8.39
N ALA A 237 30.90 6.35 -7.27
CA ALA A 237 30.20 6.74 -6.05
C ALA A 237 29.41 8.04 -6.25
N LEU A 238 30.01 9.07 -6.86
CA LEU A 238 29.32 10.32 -7.19
C LEU A 238 28.14 10.10 -8.15
N ALA A 239 28.33 9.31 -9.20
CA ALA A 239 27.25 8.98 -10.13
C ALA A 239 26.07 8.28 -9.41
N GLY A 240 26.39 7.32 -8.54
CA GLY A 240 25.39 6.65 -7.71
C GLY A 240 24.66 7.61 -6.76
N LEU A 241 25.38 8.51 -6.10
CA LEU A 241 24.78 9.51 -5.20
C LEU A 241 23.87 10.49 -5.95
N GLY A 242 24.27 10.92 -7.15
CA GLY A 242 23.44 11.76 -8.02
C GLY A 242 22.10 11.10 -8.35
N VAL A 243 22.15 9.83 -8.76
CA VAL A 243 20.94 9.03 -9.05
C VAL A 243 20.11 8.80 -7.78
N ALA A 244 20.75 8.58 -6.63
CA ALA A 244 20.05 8.46 -5.35
C ALA A 244 19.27 9.72 -5.01
N VAL A 245 19.86 10.91 -5.18
CA VAL A 245 19.17 12.20 -4.96
C VAL A 245 17.99 12.36 -5.93
N LEU A 246 18.15 11.98 -7.21
CA LEU A 246 17.06 11.98 -8.18
C LEU A 246 15.89 11.09 -7.73
N LEU A 247 16.17 9.85 -7.34
CA LEU A 247 15.14 8.91 -6.89
C LEU A 247 14.51 9.32 -5.55
N LEU A 248 15.26 9.99 -4.68
CA LEU A 248 14.73 10.56 -3.43
C LEU A 248 13.75 11.71 -3.74
N GLY A 249 14.10 12.58 -4.69
CA GLY A 249 13.21 13.64 -5.18
C GLY A 249 11.94 13.05 -5.80
N PHE A 250 12.09 12.05 -6.66
CA PHE A 250 10.95 11.33 -7.26
C PHE A 250 10.05 10.69 -6.18
N GLY A 251 10.65 9.97 -5.22
CA GLY A 251 9.92 9.33 -4.12
C GLY A 251 9.18 10.34 -3.23
N THR A 252 9.82 11.47 -2.91
CA THR A 252 9.18 12.56 -2.15
C THR A 252 7.95 13.12 -2.88
N VAL A 253 8.05 13.34 -4.19
CA VAL A 253 6.92 13.80 -5.01
C VAL A 253 5.83 12.74 -5.07
N ALA A 254 6.18 11.47 -5.27
CA ALA A 254 5.24 10.35 -5.30
C ALA A 254 4.49 10.22 -3.97
N ALA A 255 5.19 10.29 -2.84
CA ALA A 255 4.62 10.24 -1.50
C ALA A 255 3.71 11.44 -1.22
N THR A 256 4.15 12.65 -1.58
CA THR A 256 3.33 13.87 -1.41
C THR A 256 2.05 13.79 -2.24
N ARG A 257 2.13 13.27 -3.47
CA ARG A 257 0.95 13.09 -4.32
C ARG A 257 -0.04 12.09 -3.73
N ALA A 258 0.46 10.91 -3.36
CA ALA A 258 -0.36 9.85 -2.77
C ALA A 258 -1.03 10.27 -1.46
N ALA A 259 -0.40 11.13 -0.67
CA ALA A 259 -0.92 11.56 0.63
C ALA A 259 -1.79 12.83 0.60
N TYR A 260 -1.54 13.77 -0.33
CA TYR A 260 -2.11 15.12 -0.24
C TYR A 260 -2.75 15.68 -1.52
N THR A 261 -2.43 15.13 -2.70
CA THR A 261 -2.87 15.74 -3.97
C THR A 261 -4.22 15.19 -4.44
N PHE A 262 -4.50 13.94 -4.09
CA PHE A 262 -5.65 13.20 -4.58
C PHE A 262 -6.75 13.19 -3.50
N ASP A 263 -7.89 13.77 -3.82
CA ASP A 263 -9.11 13.62 -3.01
C ASP A 263 -9.71 12.20 -3.18
N ASP A 264 -10.83 11.96 -2.49
CA ASP A 264 -11.57 10.69 -2.49
C ASP A 264 -12.12 10.27 -3.90
N SER A 265 -11.84 11.04 -4.96
CA SER A 265 -12.20 10.71 -6.35
C SER A 265 -11.07 10.06 -7.16
N ASN A 266 -9.82 10.16 -6.70
CA ASN A 266 -8.63 9.86 -7.49
C ASN A 266 -8.06 8.46 -7.23
N LYS A 267 -7.70 7.75 -8.31
CA LYS A 267 -7.23 6.35 -8.31
C LYS A 267 -5.81 6.22 -7.80
N GLU A 268 -5.61 5.50 -6.69
CA GLU A 268 -4.27 5.21 -6.14
C GLU A 268 -4.13 3.74 -5.71
N ILE A 269 -3.13 3.02 -6.24
CA ILE A 269 -2.92 1.58 -5.94
C ILE A 269 -2.52 1.36 -4.48
N LEU A 270 -1.93 2.37 -3.83
CA LEU A 270 -1.60 2.32 -2.40
C LEU A 270 -2.85 2.33 -1.53
N VAL A 271 -3.98 2.82 -2.04
CA VAL A 271 -5.24 2.92 -1.31
C VAL A 271 -6.11 1.71 -1.65
N TYR A 272 -6.09 0.71 -0.76
CA TYR A 272 -6.81 -0.55 -0.95
C TYR A 272 -8.33 -0.40 -1.05
N ALA A 273 -8.91 0.44 -0.19
CA ALA A 273 -10.35 0.68 -0.18
C ALA A 273 -10.59 2.05 0.47
N GLN A 274 -11.30 2.92 -0.25
CA GLN A 274 -11.61 4.28 0.22
C GLN A 274 -13.11 4.57 0.14
N GLY A 275 -13.55 5.52 0.96
CA GLY A 275 -14.87 6.11 0.79
C GLY A 275 -14.90 7.04 -0.39
N SER A 276 -16.05 7.14 -1.05
CA SER A 276 -16.25 8.13 -2.10
C SER A 276 -16.48 9.53 -1.51
N ALA A 277 -16.25 10.55 -2.34
CA ALA A 277 -16.59 11.94 -2.03
C ALA A 277 -18.09 12.19 -1.80
N ASP A 278 -18.97 11.25 -2.17
CA ASP A 278 -20.43 11.37 -1.94
C ASP A 278 -20.81 11.14 -0.47
N LEU A 279 -20.04 10.35 0.28
CA LEU A 279 -20.33 10.04 1.68
C LEU A 279 -20.37 11.26 2.60
N PRO A 280 -19.36 12.17 2.61
CA PRO A 280 -19.43 13.39 3.41
C PRO A 280 -20.54 14.35 2.94
N VAL A 281 -20.94 14.31 1.66
CA VAL A 281 -22.07 15.09 1.14
C VAL A 281 -23.39 14.53 1.68
N THR A 282 -23.56 13.20 1.68
CA THR A 282 -24.72 12.53 2.25
C THR A 282 -24.82 12.75 3.75
N PHE A 283 -23.71 12.69 4.49
CA PHE A 283 -23.71 12.97 5.92
C PHE A 283 -24.19 14.39 6.24
N ARG A 284 -23.71 15.42 5.53
CA ARG A 284 -24.20 16.80 5.71
C ARG A 284 -25.70 16.94 5.46
N LYS A 285 -26.23 16.26 4.43
CA LYS A 285 -27.68 16.25 4.17
C LYS A 285 -28.47 15.57 5.28
N LEU A 286 -27.90 14.53 5.92
CA LEU A 286 -28.52 13.89 7.07
C LEU A 286 -28.50 14.81 8.30
N GLU A 287 -27.39 15.51 8.57
CA GLU A 287 -27.33 16.53 9.63
C GLU A 287 -28.39 17.61 9.46
N GLU A 288 -28.59 18.10 8.23
CA GLU A 288 -29.57 19.16 7.94
C GLU A 288 -31.03 18.70 8.02
N LYS A 289 -31.33 17.47 7.61
CA LYS A 289 -32.73 17.04 7.36
C LYS A 289 -33.25 15.92 8.24
N ALA A 290 -32.37 15.08 8.80
CA ALA A 290 -32.77 13.81 9.40
C ALA A 290 -32.26 13.61 10.83
N LEU A 291 -31.09 14.15 11.18
CA LEU A 291 -30.49 14.01 12.49
C LEU A 291 -31.09 15.04 13.47
N PRO A 292 -31.68 14.60 14.59
CA PRO A 292 -32.17 15.50 15.62
C PRO A 292 -31.02 16.08 16.46
N GLU A 293 -31.21 17.29 17.02
CA GLU A 293 -30.26 17.90 17.97
C GLU A 293 -30.10 17.07 19.26
N THR A 294 -31.16 16.36 19.65
CA THR A 294 -31.17 15.47 20.82
C THR A 294 -31.52 14.04 20.41
N PRO A 295 -30.75 13.02 20.85
CA PRO A 295 -31.05 11.62 20.54
C PRO A 295 -32.39 11.18 21.12
N GLY A 296 -33.21 10.52 20.31
CA GLY A 296 -34.45 9.86 20.73
C GLY A 296 -34.23 8.41 21.21
N SER A 297 -35.32 7.73 21.57
CA SER A 297 -35.27 6.29 21.90
C SER A 297 -35.06 5.40 20.67
N GLU A 298 -35.60 5.80 19.52
CA GLU A 298 -35.50 5.09 18.24
C GLU A 298 -34.50 5.77 17.29
N PRO A 299 -33.82 5.01 16.42
CA PRO A 299 -32.86 5.57 15.47
C PRO A 299 -33.58 6.43 14.43
N SER A 300 -33.07 7.64 14.21
CA SER A 300 -33.62 8.57 13.23
C SER A 300 -33.21 8.22 11.79
N VAL A 301 -32.07 7.56 11.62
CA VAL A 301 -31.54 7.15 10.31
C VAL A 301 -31.19 5.68 10.33
N LEU A 302 -31.68 4.93 9.35
CA LEU A 302 -31.29 3.55 9.12
C LEU A 302 -30.36 3.47 7.91
N VAL A 303 -29.28 2.73 8.06
CA VAL A 303 -28.27 2.57 7.01
C VAL A 303 -28.07 1.09 6.78
N ASP A 304 -28.02 0.71 5.50
CA ASP A 304 -27.66 -0.65 5.11
C ASP A 304 -26.28 -1.03 5.66
N TYR A 305 -26.19 -2.16 6.35
CA TYR A 305 -24.97 -2.65 6.96
C TYR A 305 -23.83 -2.83 5.95
N ASP A 306 -24.15 -3.11 4.68
CA ASP A 306 -23.14 -3.19 3.62
C ASP A 306 -22.40 -1.87 3.41
N MET A 307 -22.98 -0.73 3.82
CA MET A 307 -22.34 0.59 3.81
C MET A 307 -21.56 0.91 5.09
N TRP A 308 -21.49 -0.01 6.06
CA TRP A 308 -20.86 0.25 7.36
C TRP A 308 -19.42 0.74 7.22
N TYR A 309 -18.63 0.11 6.36
CA TYR A 309 -17.34 0.65 5.94
C TYR A 309 -17.46 1.21 4.51
N PRO A 310 -17.13 2.50 4.29
CA PRO A 310 -16.42 3.41 5.19
C PRO A 310 -17.34 4.41 5.92
N PHE A 311 -18.66 4.36 5.74
CA PHE A 311 -19.56 5.40 6.24
C PHE A 311 -19.50 5.62 7.77
N GLN A 312 -19.20 4.58 8.56
CA GLN A 312 -19.02 4.66 10.01
C GLN A 312 -18.04 5.75 10.47
N TRP A 313 -17.08 6.16 9.64
CA TRP A 313 -16.12 7.20 10.01
C TRP A 313 -16.78 8.56 10.17
N TYR A 314 -17.86 8.81 9.41
CA TYR A 314 -18.62 10.06 9.45
C TYR A 314 -19.69 10.03 10.54
N VAL A 315 -20.33 8.87 10.77
CA VAL A 315 -21.46 8.73 11.69
C VAL A 315 -21.10 8.10 13.05
N ARG A 316 -19.81 8.11 13.45
CA ARG A 316 -19.37 7.38 14.66
C ARG A 316 -20.11 7.85 15.91
N LYS A 317 -20.24 9.17 16.09
CA LYS A 317 -20.90 9.77 17.26
C LYS A 317 -22.40 9.47 17.25
N GLU A 318 -23.01 9.53 16.07
CA GLU A 318 -24.42 9.28 15.84
C GLU A 318 -24.75 7.80 16.03
N GLN A 319 -23.82 6.91 15.68
CA GLN A 319 -23.90 5.49 15.96
C GLN A 319 -23.78 5.20 17.46
N ASP A 320 -22.81 5.81 18.15
CA ASP A 320 -22.62 5.66 19.60
C ASP A 320 -23.85 6.14 20.40
N ASN A 321 -24.52 7.20 19.92
CA ASN A 321 -25.74 7.74 20.50
C ASN A 321 -27.03 7.09 19.99
N ASN A 322 -26.95 6.02 19.19
CA ASN A 322 -28.08 5.28 18.60
C ASN A 322 -29.01 6.12 17.69
N THR A 323 -28.56 7.29 17.21
CA THR A 323 -29.30 8.11 16.23
C THR A 323 -29.22 7.53 14.82
N VAL A 324 -28.07 6.96 14.46
CA VAL A 324 -27.84 6.24 13.20
C VAL A 324 -27.63 4.78 13.53
N ARG A 325 -28.38 3.88 12.89
CA ARG A 325 -28.23 2.43 13.08
C ARG A 325 -27.94 1.73 11.77
N PHE A 326 -26.93 0.86 11.80
CA PHE A 326 -26.61 -0.03 10.68
C PHE A 326 -27.38 -1.33 10.84
N ASN A 327 -28.30 -1.58 9.91
CA ASN A 327 -29.14 -2.78 9.93
C ASN A 327 -28.85 -3.62 8.70
N CYS A 328 -28.99 -4.94 8.89
CA CYS A 328 -29.05 -5.82 7.74
C CYS A 328 -30.41 -5.61 7.06
N PHE A 329 -30.45 -5.60 5.74
CA PHE A 329 -31.71 -5.57 4.99
C PHE A 329 -31.91 -6.84 4.16
N LYS A 330 -30.98 -7.79 4.20
CA LYS A 330 -30.99 -9.01 3.39
C LYS A 330 -31.95 -10.06 3.95
N ALA A 331 -32.61 -10.80 3.06
CA ALA A 331 -33.41 -11.98 3.39
C ALA A 331 -32.55 -13.27 3.35
N GLU A 332 -33.01 -14.33 4.01
CA GLU A 332 -32.37 -15.64 3.92
C GLU A 332 -32.35 -16.12 2.45
N GLY A 333 -31.15 -16.42 1.93
CA GLY A 333 -30.93 -16.79 0.54
C GLY A 333 -30.40 -15.67 -0.36
N ASP A 334 -30.35 -14.42 0.12
CA ASP A 334 -29.68 -13.32 -0.58
C ASP A 334 -28.15 -13.46 -0.53
N GLU A 335 -27.48 -12.96 -1.57
CA GLU A 335 -26.03 -12.94 -1.64
C GLU A 335 -25.42 -12.12 -0.49
N GLY A 336 -24.53 -12.75 0.28
CA GLY A 336 -23.90 -12.13 1.45
C GLY A 336 -24.76 -12.09 2.71
N TRP A 337 -25.91 -12.78 2.75
CA TRP A 337 -26.64 -13.03 3.99
C TRP A 337 -25.90 -14.01 4.90
N ASN A 338 -26.00 -13.82 6.22
CA ASN A 338 -25.54 -14.77 7.23
C ASN A 338 -26.47 -14.76 8.46
N SER A 339 -26.34 -15.74 9.34
CA SER A 339 -27.19 -15.90 10.54
C SER A 339 -27.05 -14.78 11.59
N GLY A 340 -26.12 -13.85 11.40
CA GLY A 340 -25.99 -12.63 12.20
C GLY A 340 -26.71 -11.42 11.61
N CYS A 341 -27.40 -11.58 10.48
CA CYS A 341 -28.26 -10.57 9.88
C CYS A 341 -29.50 -10.35 10.75
N ASP A 342 -29.61 -9.17 11.35
CA ASP A 342 -30.79 -8.71 12.08
C ASP A 342 -31.59 -7.75 11.16
N PRO A 343 -32.60 -8.26 10.43
CA PRO A 343 -33.33 -7.47 9.44
C PRO A 343 -34.09 -6.32 10.09
N ALA A 344 -33.97 -5.10 9.56
CA ALA A 344 -34.79 -3.98 10.02
C ALA A 344 -36.28 -4.29 9.85
N SER A 345 -37.10 -3.99 10.86
CA SER A 345 -38.56 -4.06 10.74
C SER A 345 -39.06 -2.98 9.78
N ASP A 346 -39.98 -3.34 8.87
CA ASP A 346 -40.57 -2.42 7.87
C ASP A 346 -41.30 -1.21 8.48
N ASP A 347 -41.63 -1.27 9.77
CA ASP A 347 -42.48 -0.31 10.49
C ASP A 347 -41.68 0.77 11.26
N THR A 348 -40.44 1.02 10.87
CA THR A 348 -39.62 2.03 11.56
C THR A 348 -40.09 3.46 11.25
N GLU A 349 -40.28 4.26 12.31
CA GLU A 349 -40.49 5.71 12.27
C GLU A 349 -39.23 6.50 11.84
N SER A 350 -38.31 5.85 11.15
CA SER A 350 -37.06 6.47 10.71
C SER A 350 -37.35 7.66 9.78
N ARG A 351 -36.58 8.74 9.96
CA ARG A 351 -36.66 9.96 9.17
C ARG A 351 -35.87 9.87 7.87
N ALA A 352 -34.87 8.99 7.79
CA ALA A 352 -34.13 8.74 6.57
C ALA A 352 -33.64 7.29 6.47
N LEU A 353 -33.45 6.82 5.24
CA LEU A 353 -32.85 5.53 4.95
C LEU A 353 -31.73 5.66 3.91
N LEU A 354 -30.65 4.92 4.10
CA LEU A 354 -29.59 4.72 3.09
C LEU A 354 -29.56 3.23 2.73
N LEU A 355 -29.75 2.91 1.45
CA LEU A 355 -29.82 1.52 0.97
C LEU A 355 -28.87 1.30 -0.21
N THR A 356 -28.13 0.20 -0.19
CA THR A 356 -27.28 -0.17 -1.33
C THR A 356 -28.12 -0.49 -2.56
N LYS A 357 -27.57 -0.26 -3.76
CA LYS A 357 -28.25 -0.57 -5.03
C LYS A 357 -28.43 -2.07 -5.25
N ALA A 358 -27.54 -2.89 -4.71
CA ALA A 358 -27.64 -4.36 -4.78
C ALA A 358 -28.86 -4.89 -4.02
N HIS A 359 -29.40 -4.10 -3.08
CA HIS A 359 -30.54 -4.49 -2.29
C HIS A 359 -31.84 -4.44 -3.11
N LYS A 360 -32.56 -5.58 -3.20
CA LYS A 360 -33.89 -5.66 -3.80
C LYS A 360 -34.93 -5.25 -2.78
N LEU A 361 -35.44 -4.03 -2.95
CA LEU A 361 -36.55 -3.48 -2.18
C LEU A 361 -37.77 -4.42 -2.17
N SER A 362 -38.03 -5.06 -1.03
CA SER A 362 -39.16 -5.96 -0.82
C SER A 362 -40.49 -5.21 -0.59
N SER A 363 -40.46 -4.03 0.04
CA SER A 363 -41.66 -3.21 0.32
C SER A 363 -41.56 -1.83 -0.35
N THR A 364 -42.15 -1.69 -1.54
CA THR A 364 -42.22 -0.42 -2.28
C THR A 364 -43.13 0.63 -1.61
N THR A 365 -44.00 0.22 -0.70
CA THR A 365 -45.00 1.09 -0.05
C THR A 365 -44.38 1.99 1.02
N SER A 366 -43.48 1.46 1.86
CA SER A 366 -42.85 2.21 2.96
C SER A 366 -41.87 3.29 2.51
N LEU A 367 -41.37 3.20 1.27
CA LEU A 367 -40.45 4.20 0.70
C LEU A 367 -41.12 5.38 0.01
N MET A 368 -42.43 5.31 -0.30
CA MET A 368 -43.12 6.42 -0.98
C MET A 368 -43.20 7.71 -0.11
N LYS A 369 -42.96 7.59 1.20
CA LYS A 369 -42.90 8.72 2.14
C LYS A 369 -41.63 9.58 1.96
N PHE A 370 -40.59 9.06 1.31
CA PHE A 370 -39.31 9.75 1.15
C PHE A 370 -39.07 10.26 -0.28
N GLN A 371 -38.17 11.24 -0.41
CA GLN A 371 -37.58 11.63 -1.68
C GLN A 371 -36.29 10.83 -1.91
N ARG A 372 -36.23 10.11 -3.03
CA ARG A 372 -35.04 9.34 -3.43
C ARG A 372 -34.02 10.23 -4.14
N HIS A 373 -32.76 10.17 -3.70
CA HIS A 373 -31.61 10.78 -4.36
C HIS A 373 -30.54 9.73 -4.70
N GLY A 374 -29.76 9.96 -5.76
CA GLY A 374 -28.69 9.08 -6.22
C GLY A 374 -28.94 8.47 -7.62
N PRO A 375 -28.18 7.43 -8.03
CA PRO A 375 -27.25 6.66 -7.19
C PRO A 375 -25.99 7.47 -6.83
N PHE A 376 -25.53 7.28 -5.60
CA PHE A 376 -24.25 7.78 -5.09
C PHE A 376 -23.25 6.62 -4.97
N LEU A 377 -21.96 6.93 -4.90
CA LEU A 377 -20.90 5.94 -4.69
C LEU A 377 -20.62 5.78 -3.20
N ASP A 378 -20.44 4.56 -2.70
CA ASP A 378 -20.08 4.29 -1.30
C ASP A 378 -18.60 3.90 -1.18
N LEU A 379 -18.31 2.60 -1.24
CA LEU A 379 -16.96 2.05 -1.22
C LEU A 379 -16.36 2.03 -2.62
N LEU A 380 -15.18 2.61 -2.76
CA LEU A 380 -14.35 2.56 -3.95
C LEU A 380 -13.18 1.60 -3.72
N TRP A 381 -13.06 0.62 -4.60
CA TRP A 381 -12.00 -0.38 -4.60
C TRP A 381 -11.11 -0.26 -5.83
N PHE A 382 -9.80 -0.11 -5.59
CA PHE A 382 -8.87 0.30 -6.63
C PHE A 382 -8.84 -0.69 -7.79
N PRO A 383 -8.66 -0.20 -9.02
CA PRO A 383 -8.54 -1.08 -10.18
C PRO A 383 -7.21 -1.83 -10.12
N GLU A 384 -7.27 -3.15 -10.17
CA GLU A 384 -6.10 -4.04 -10.07
C GLU A 384 -5.41 -4.22 -11.43
N THR A 385 -5.07 -3.12 -12.09
CA THR A 385 -4.55 -3.08 -13.49
C THR A 385 -3.25 -3.84 -13.72
N TYR A 386 -2.48 -4.10 -12.66
CA TYR A 386 -1.24 -4.88 -12.72
C TYR A 386 -1.49 -6.39 -12.82
N ARG A 387 -2.72 -6.86 -12.59
CA ARG A 387 -3.06 -8.28 -12.68
C ARG A 387 -3.02 -8.80 -14.12
N ARG A 388 -2.83 -10.10 -14.26
CA ARG A 388 -3.02 -10.77 -15.55
C ARG A 388 -4.52 -10.71 -15.90
N PRO A 389 -4.91 -10.31 -17.13
CA PRO A 389 -6.31 -10.30 -17.53
C PRO A 389 -6.98 -11.66 -17.33
N HIS A 390 -8.21 -11.65 -16.79
CA HIS A 390 -9.03 -12.83 -16.54
C HIS A 390 -8.42 -13.86 -15.57
N GLU A 391 -7.45 -13.48 -14.73
CA GLU A 391 -6.99 -14.37 -13.67
C GLU A 391 -8.09 -14.59 -12.62
N ASN A 392 -8.29 -15.84 -12.22
CA ASN A 392 -9.12 -16.21 -11.08
C ASN A 392 -8.25 -16.98 -10.07
N ARG A 393 -7.55 -16.23 -9.22
CA ARG A 393 -6.59 -16.83 -8.28
C ARG A 393 -7.23 -17.74 -7.23
N GLN A 394 -8.51 -17.55 -6.93
CA GLN A 394 -9.23 -18.38 -5.96
C GLN A 394 -9.48 -19.79 -6.51
N ASP A 395 -9.73 -19.92 -7.81
CA ASP A 395 -10.11 -21.18 -8.45
C ASP A 395 -8.94 -21.87 -9.20
N GLU A 396 -7.81 -21.18 -9.37
CA GLU A 396 -6.67 -21.67 -10.17
C GLU A 396 -5.60 -22.47 -9.38
N GLY A 397 -5.84 -22.73 -8.09
CA GLY A 397 -5.06 -23.65 -7.25
C GLY A 397 -3.71 -23.11 -6.75
N PHE A 398 -3.15 -23.80 -5.74
CA PHE A 398 -1.97 -23.34 -4.99
C PHE A 398 -0.90 -24.43 -4.85
N GLN A 399 0.37 -24.04 -4.76
CA GLN A 399 1.43 -25.00 -4.44
C GLN A 399 1.46 -25.31 -2.94
N TRP A 400 1.64 -26.60 -2.61
CA TRP A 400 1.80 -27.10 -1.24
C TRP A 400 0.69 -26.69 -0.27
N GLY A 401 -0.52 -26.39 -0.76
CA GLY A 401 -1.62 -25.90 0.07
C GLY A 401 -1.44 -24.47 0.60
N LEU A 402 -0.38 -23.76 0.19
CA LEU A 402 -0.11 -22.38 0.58
C LEU A 402 -0.76 -21.41 -0.40
N ARG A 403 -1.87 -20.77 0.02
CA ARG A 403 -2.64 -19.84 -0.84
C ARG A 403 -1.85 -18.67 -1.41
N GLY A 404 -0.69 -18.35 -0.83
CA GLY A 404 0.19 -17.29 -1.32
C GLY A 404 1.12 -17.70 -2.47
N ILE A 405 1.25 -18.99 -2.78
CA ILE A 405 2.16 -19.52 -3.80
C ILE A 405 1.36 -20.06 -4.99
N PRO A 406 1.50 -19.46 -6.18
CA PRO A 406 0.74 -19.88 -7.35
C PRO A 406 1.21 -21.24 -7.87
N SER A 407 0.31 -21.97 -8.53
CA SER A 407 0.63 -23.25 -9.17
C SER A 407 1.69 -23.08 -10.29
N GLY A 408 2.39 -24.17 -10.65
CA GLY A 408 3.39 -24.12 -11.72
C GLY A 408 2.81 -23.65 -13.07
N LYS A 409 1.54 -23.98 -13.34
CA LYS A 409 0.79 -23.49 -14.51
C LYS A 409 0.59 -21.98 -14.45
N GLN A 410 0.13 -21.46 -13.31
CA GLN A 410 -0.07 -20.03 -13.09
C GLN A 410 1.23 -19.24 -13.23
N PHE A 411 2.34 -19.73 -12.64
CA PHE A 411 3.64 -19.11 -12.84
C PHE A 411 3.99 -18.98 -14.32
N GLY A 412 3.78 -20.05 -15.11
CA GLY A 412 4.03 -20.02 -16.55
C GLY A 412 3.17 -18.99 -17.30
N GLU A 413 1.90 -18.84 -16.93
CA GLU A 413 1.00 -17.83 -17.50
C GLU A 413 1.38 -16.41 -17.11
N ASP A 414 1.81 -16.19 -15.87
CA ASP A 414 2.29 -14.90 -15.38
C ASP A 414 3.56 -14.47 -16.12
N PHE A 415 4.54 -15.37 -16.28
CA PHE A 415 5.74 -15.08 -17.07
C PHE A 415 5.44 -14.83 -18.54
N ARG A 416 4.47 -15.54 -19.13
CA ARG A 416 4.00 -15.27 -20.50
C ARG A 416 3.39 -13.87 -20.60
N TYR A 417 2.56 -13.50 -19.62
CA TYR A 417 1.97 -12.17 -19.54
C TYR A 417 3.04 -11.08 -19.40
N PHE A 418 4.07 -11.29 -18.58
CA PHE A 418 5.20 -10.37 -18.46
C PHE A 418 5.99 -10.25 -19.76
N GLY A 419 6.22 -11.35 -20.48
CA GLY A 419 6.84 -11.32 -21.81
C GLY A 419 6.04 -10.47 -22.79
N GLN A 420 4.72 -10.66 -22.85
CA GLN A 420 3.82 -9.85 -23.67
C GLN A 420 3.79 -8.38 -23.24
N ALA A 421 3.87 -8.11 -21.93
CA ALA A 421 3.91 -6.76 -21.39
C ALA A 421 5.22 -6.03 -21.75
N ALA A 422 6.34 -6.72 -21.64
CA ALA A 422 7.65 -6.17 -21.94
C ALA A 422 7.79 -5.71 -23.40
N THR A 423 7.09 -6.34 -24.35
CA THR A 423 7.12 -5.99 -25.78
C THR A 423 5.99 -5.07 -26.22
N SER A 424 5.01 -4.76 -25.35
CA SER A 424 3.84 -3.97 -25.71
C SER A 424 4.04 -2.48 -25.44
N LYS A 425 4.08 -1.67 -26.51
CA LYS A 425 4.13 -0.20 -26.38
C LYS A 425 2.96 0.35 -25.57
N GLU A 426 1.74 -0.16 -25.80
CA GLU A 426 0.54 0.28 -25.10
C GLU A 426 0.65 0.06 -23.58
N LYS A 427 1.11 -1.13 -23.16
CA LYS A 427 1.28 -1.43 -21.72
C LYS A 427 2.35 -0.55 -21.09
N TRP A 428 3.47 -0.31 -21.78
CA TRP A 428 4.49 0.63 -21.29
C TRP A 428 3.99 2.07 -21.22
N ALA A 429 3.15 2.52 -22.16
CA ALA A 429 2.52 3.83 -22.11
C ALA A 429 1.64 3.98 -20.86
N LYS A 430 0.84 2.96 -20.54
CA LYS A 430 0.02 2.91 -19.32
C LYS A 430 0.86 2.89 -18.05
N ILE A 431 1.91 2.05 -17.99
CA ILE A 431 2.82 1.97 -16.83
C ILE A 431 3.49 3.32 -16.57
N LEU A 432 4.08 3.94 -17.60
CA LEU A 432 4.74 5.23 -17.45
C LEU A 432 3.75 6.37 -17.19
N GLY A 433 2.56 6.32 -17.80
CA GLY A 433 1.45 7.22 -17.51
C GLY A 433 1.09 7.22 -16.02
N TYR A 434 0.95 6.03 -15.44
CA TYR A 434 0.68 5.89 -14.02
C TYR A 434 1.87 6.29 -13.11
N MET A 435 3.09 5.87 -13.45
CA MET A 435 4.28 6.20 -12.65
C MET A 435 4.57 7.70 -12.62
N LEU A 436 4.39 8.41 -13.75
CA LEU A 436 4.73 9.83 -13.89
C LEU A 436 3.56 10.77 -13.57
N PHE A 437 2.34 10.36 -13.94
CA PHE A 437 1.15 11.22 -13.92
C PHE A 437 -0.03 10.65 -13.14
N ARG A 438 0.09 9.42 -12.59
CA ARG A 438 -0.99 8.72 -11.86
C ARG A 438 -2.24 8.50 -12.71
N ASP A 439 -2.05 8.39 -14.02
CA ASP A 439 -3.13 8.14 -14.97
C ASP A 439 -3.51 6.65 -14.98
N LEU A 440 -4.81 6.37 -14.80
CA LEU A 440 -5.40 5.04 -14.77
C LEU A 440 -6.72 5.04 -15.55
N ASP A 441 -6.69 4.45 -16.74
CA ASP A 441 -7.84 4.37 -17.66
C ASP A 441 -9.00 3.52 -17.12
N THR A 442 -8.72 2.57 -16.23
CA THR A 442 -9.73 1.65 -15.67
C THR A 442 -10.48 2.29 -14.51
N ASP A 443 -11.80 2.20 -14.51
CA ASP A 443 -12.62 2.68 -13.41
C ASP A 443 -12.52 1.84 -12.14
N TRP A 444 -12.86 2.47 -11.03
CA TRP A 444 -13.00 1.82 -9.73
C TRP A 444 -14.03 0.69 -9.81
N TYR A 445 -13.75 -0.40 -9.10
CA TYR A 445 -14.84 -1.25 -8.64
C TYR A 445 -15.54 -0.48 -7.52
N LYS A 446 -16.85 -0.31 -7.64
CA LYS A 446 -17.60 0.60 -6.77
C LYS A 446 -18.89 -0.03 -6.31
N SER A 447 -19.23 0.23 -5.04
CA SER A 447 -20.58 0.03 -4.54
C SER A 447 -21.38 1.32 -4.71
N GLU A 448 -22.66 1.19 -4.99
CA GLU A 448 -23.58 2.31 -5.19
C GLU A 448 -24.72 2.22 -4.18
N TYR A 449 -25.26 3.36 -3.77
CA TYR A 449 -26.39 3.45 -2.86
C TYR A 449 -27.36 4.57 -3.23
N TYR A 450 -28.57 4.48 -2.67
CA TYR A 450 -29.58 5.53 -2.73
C TYR A 450 -29.82 6.10 -1.34
N SER A 451 -30.04 7.42 -1.27
CA SER A 451 -30.52 8.05 -0.05
C SER A 451 -32.00 8.39 -0.17
N TYR A 452 -32.74 8.10 0.89
CA TYR A 452 -34.16 8.36 1.05
C TYR A 452 -34.33 9.34 2.19
N LEU A 453 -34.59 10.61 1.85
CA LEU A 453 -34.69 11.71 2.80
C LEU A 453 -36.14 12.19 2.92
N PRO A 454 -36.50 12.91 4.01
CA PRO A 454 -37.79 13.58 4.10
C PRO A 454 -38.01 14.51 2.90
N LYS A 455 -39.26 14.59 2.42
CA LYS A 455 -39.67 15.50 1.34
C LYS A 455 -39.52 16.97 1.74
#